data_AF-A0A4Q3VUU6-F1
#
_entry.id   AF-A0A4Q3VUU6-F1
#
_cell.length_a   1.000
_cell.length_b   1.000
_cell.length_c   1.000
_cell.angle_alpha   90.00
_cell.angle_beta   90.00
_cell.angle_gamma   90.00
#
_symmetry.space_group_name_H-M   'P 1'
#
loop_
_entity.id
_entity.type
_entity.pdbx_description
1 polymer ?
#
loop_
_entity_poly.entity_id
_entity_poly.type
_entity_poly.pdbx_seq_one_letter_code
_entity_poly.pdbx_strand_id
1 'polypeptide(L)' 'MQQVKSGDRIKVHYHGKLTNGETFDKSEGREPLEFEVGSGMVIKGFDDGVTGMT' A
#
# COMPACT_ATOMS: atom_id res chain seq x y z
N MET A 1 -0.55 -18.52 -5.43
CA MET A 1 -0.33 -17.34 -4.56
C MET A 1 -1.70 -16.74 -4.27
N GLN A 2 -1.95 -16.32 -3.04
CA GLN A 2 -3.24 -15.74 -2.65
C GLN A 2 -3.28 -14.29 -3.13
N GLN A 3 -4.28 -13.93 -3.92
CA GLN A 3 -4.49 -12.53 -4.30
C GLN A 3 -4.99 -11.75 -3.08
N VAL A 4 -4.44 -10.55 -2.90
CA VAL A 4 -4.89 -9.58 -1.90
C VAL A 4 -6.31 -9.14 -2.23
N LYS A 5 -7.22 -9.21 -1.25
CA LYS A 5 -8.61 -8.75 -1.35
C LYS A 5 -8.98 -7.91 -0.13
N SER A 6 -10.10 -7.19 -0.22
CA SER A 6 -10.65 -6.45 0.91
C SER A 6 -10.87 -7.35 2.14
N GLY A 7 -10.51 -6.85 3.31
CA GLY A 7 -10.51 -7.56 4.58
C GLY A 7 -9.20 -8.31 4.88
N ASP A 8 -8.29 -8.44 3.91
CA ASP A 8 -6.98 -9.03 4.18
C ASP A 8 -6.09 -8.01 4.92
N ARG A 9 -5.36 -8.49 5.93
CA ARG A 9 -4.29 -7.73 6.57
C ARG A 9 -2.98 -8.03 5.87
N ILE A 10 -2.35 -6.99 5.33
CA ILE A 10 -1.11 -7.10 4.57
C ILE A 10 -0.02 -6.23 5.19
N LYS A 11 1.24 -6.60 4.92
CA LYS A 11 2.43 -5.79 5.17
C LYS A 11 3.10 -5.49 3.86
N VAL A 12 3.31 -4.21 3.56
CA VAL A 12 3.90 -3.79 2.28
C VAL A 12 4.94 -2.71 2.46
N HIS A 13 6.03 -2.83 1.69
CA HIS A 13 6.93 -1.71 1.44
C HIS A 13 6.42 -0.90 0.25
N TYR A 14 6.26 0.40 0.45
CA TYR A 14 5.84 1.36 -0.58
C TYR A 14 6.87 2.47 -0.76
N HIS A 15 6.86 3.05 -1.96
CA HIS A 15 7.54 4.30 -2.31
C HIS A 15 6.59 5.17 -3.12
N GLY A 16 6.04 6.17 -2.45
CA GLY A 16 5.14 7.15 -3.02
C GLY A 16 5.90 8.31 -3.68
N LYS A 17 5.61 8.57 -4.96
CA LYS A 17 6.18 9.70 -5.71
C LYS A 17 5.09 10.54 -6.35
N LEU A 18 5.33 11.85 -6.41
CA LEU A 18 4.56 12.79 -7.20
C LEU A 18 4.88 12.62 -8.69
N THR A 19 4.04 13.19 -9.55
CA THR A 19 4.22 13.12 -11.02
C THR A 19 5.48 13.81 -11.51
N ASN A 20 6.02 14.76 -10.73
CA ASN A 20 7.29 15.41 -10.97
C ASN A 20 8.52 14.56 -10.54
N GLY A 21 8.31 13.37 -9.98
CA GLY A 21 9.35 12.46 -9.51
C GLY A 21 9.79 12.65 -8.05
N GLU A 22 9.29 13.70 -7.38
CA GLU A 22 9.58 13.96 -5.97
C GLU A 22 8.95 12.89 -5.07
N THR A 23 9.67 12.46 -4.03
CA THR A 23 9.15 11.47 -3.08
C THR A 23 8.21 12.15 -2.09
N PHE A 24 6.95 11.72 -2.04
CA PHE A 24 6.01 12.22 -1.04
C PHE A 24 6.14 11.44 0.27
N ASP A 25 6.34 10.12 0.20
CA ASP A 25 6.51 9.23 1.35
C ASP A 25 7.17 7.91 0.93
N LYS A 26 7.86 7.25 1.84
CA LYS A 26 8.45 5.92 1.61
C LYS A 26 8.62 5.14 2.91
N SER A 27 8.43 3.83 2.80
CA SER A 27 8.70 2.87 3.89
C SER A 27 10.14 2.34 3.89
N GLU A 28 10.93 2.63 2.86
CA GLU A 28 12.33 2.18 2.78
C GLU A 28 13.14 2.75 3.96
N GLY A 29 13.80 1.86 4.70
CA GLY A 29 14.53 2.20 5.93
C GLY A 29 13.67 2.22 7.20
N ARG A 30 12.40 1.82 7.12
CA ARG A 30 11.46 1.66 8.25
C ARG A 30 10.78 0.28 8.17
N GLU A 31 9.97 -0.05 9.17
CA GLU A 31 9.13 -1.25 9.11
C GLU A 31 8.07 -1.14 8.00
N PRO A 32 7.68 -2.27 7.37
CA PRO A 32 6.58 -2.31 6.42
C PRO A 32 5.30 -1.72 7.01
N LEU A 33 4.50 -1.07 6.19
CA LEU A 33 3.18 -0.63 6.61
C LEU A 33 2.26 -1.84 6.72
N GLU A 34 1.71 -2.07 7.91
CA GLU A 34 0.64 -3.05 8.13
C GLU A 34 -0.72 -2.35 8.08
N PHE A 35 -1.63 -2.83 7.24
CA PHE A 35 -3.00 -2.35 7.20
C PHE A 35 -3.97 -3.42 6.66
N GLU A 36 -5.27 -3.18 6.88
CA GLU A 36 -6.37 -3.98 6.34
C GLU A 36 -6.89 -3.35 5.05
N VAL A 37 -6.96 -4.14 3.98
CA VAL A 37 -7.37 -3.68 2.65
C VAL A 37 -8.87 -3.38 2.61
N GLY A 38 -9.26 -2.24 2.04
CA GLY A 38 -10.63 -1.74 1.99
C GLY A 38 -11.14 -1.12 3.30
N SER A 39 -10.29 -1.00 4.33
CA SER A 39 -10.67 -0.42 5.63
C SER A 39 -10.75 1.10 5.64
N GLY A 40 -10.19 1.77 4.61
CA GLY A 40 -10.07 3.22 4.57
C GLY A 40 -8.94 3.79 5.44
N MET A 41 -8.02 2.94 5.95
CA MET A 41 -6.83 3.38 6.69
C MET A 41 -5.77 4.05 5.81
N VAL A 42 -5.80 3.83 4.50
CA VAL A 42 -4.90 4.43 3.51
C VAL A 42 -5.70 5.19 2.46
N ILE A 43 -5.02 6.03 1.67
CA ILE A 43 -5.66 6.73 0.54
C ILE A 43 -6.25 5.71 -0.45
N LYS A 44 -7.41 6.02 -1.01
CA LYS A 44 -8.15 5.11 -1.90
C LYS A 44 -7.30 4.55 -3.05
N GLY A 45 -6.48 5.38 -3.68
CA GLY A 45 -5.62 4.94 -4.78
C GLY A 45 -4.57 3.91 -4.35
N PHE A 46 -4.13 3.94 -3.08
CA PHE A 46 -3.21 2.93 -2.56
C PHE A 46 -3.94 1.62 -2.28
N ASP A 47 -5.11 1.70 -1.65
CA ASP A 47 -5.98 0.53 -1.38
C ASP A 47 -6.36 -0.22 -2.68
N ASP A 48 -6.82 0.54 -3.68
CA ASP A 48 -7.16 0.00 -4.99
C ASP A 48 -5.92 -0.58 -5.70
N GLY A 49 -4.73 0.01 -5.48
CA GLY A 49 -3.48 -0.44 -6.10
C GLY A 49 -2.90 -1.72 -5.52
N VAL A 50 -3.13 -2.00 -4.23
CA VAL A 50 -2.70 -3.27 -3.60
C VAL A 50 -3.69 -4.40 -3.81
N THR A 51 -4.95 -4.08 -4.06
CA THR A 51 -5.99 -5.06 -4.32
C THR A 51 -5.67 -5.84 -5.61
N GLY A 52 -5.60 -7.17 -5.51
CA GLY A 52 -5.27 -8.06 -6.62
C GLY A 52 -3.77 -8.35 -6.79
N MET A 53 -2.88 -7.77 -5.98
CA MET A 53 -1.47 -8.18 -5.94
C MET A 53 -1.33 -9.63 -5.44
N THR A 54 -0.33 -10.36 -5.93
CA THR A 54 -0.01 -11.76 -5.56
C THR A 54 1.37 -11.89 -4.95
#